data_AF-A0A7K3XYJ4-F1
#
_entry.id   AF-A0A7K3XYJ4-F1
#
_cell.length_a   1.000
_cell.length_b   1.000
_cell.length_c   1.000
_cell.angle_alpha   90.00
_cell.angle_beta   90.00
_cell.angle_gamma   90.00
#
_symmetry.space_group_name_H-M   'P 1'
#
loop_
_entity.id
_entity.type
_entity.pdbx_description
1 polymer ?
#
loop_
_entity_poly.entity_id
_entity_poly.type
_entity_poly.pdbx_seq_one_letter_code
_entity_poly.pdbx_strand_id
1 'polypeptide(L)'
;MSAFTQTFAPISIADIPAMAADRKASGWRFVQVLAVNTENGIDLVYSFMKDGALENFKVEGVTKDDVVPSITGEFLAAFVFENEAHDLFGVNIKDIAIDFGGNFYALSQKEPMTIISPAQLAAREKAKKLAAAKAAKEAKAAAGEGASEASESSKAADMEAKLAAMDPEKAAKVRAAMEAKARKAAAQAADDAKGGE
;
A
#
# COMPACT_ATOMS: atom_id res chain seq x y z
N MET A 1 29.87 -25.17 -30.18
CA MET A 1 29.07 -24.27 -29.32
C MET A 1 29.76 -22.93 -29.33
N SER A 2 29.10 -21.83 -29.69
CA SER A 2 29.66 -20.49 -29.43
C SER A 2 29.79 -20.32 -27.91
N ALA A 3 30.84 -19.64 -27.46
CA ALA A 3 31.03 -19.35 -26.05
C ALA A 3 29.92 -18.39 -25.58
N PHE A 4 29.36 -18.63 -24.39
CA PHE A 4 28.41 -17.70 -23.79
C PHE A 4 29.10 -16.38 -23.45
N THR A 5 28.47 -15.26 -23.81
CA THR A 5 28.97 -13.91 -23.50
C THR A 5 27.88 -13.07 -22.87
N GLN A 6 28.28 -12.13 -22.00
CA GLN A 6 27.37 -11.21 -21.36
C GLN A 6 27.96 -9.80 -21.34
N THR A 7 27.16 -8.80 -21.70
CA THR A 7 27.54 -7.39 -21.67
C THR A 7 26.51 -6.58 -20.89
N PHE A 8 26.96 -5.44 -20.35
CA PHE A 8 26.12 -4.43 -19.71
C PHE A 8 26.46 -3.08 -20.34
N ALA A 9 25.43 -2.35 -20.75
CA ALA A 9 25.56 -1.00 -21.29
C ALA A 9 24.54 -0.07 -20.62
N PRO A 10 24.92 1.17 -20.28
CA PRO A 10 23.95 2.15 -19.81
C PRO A 10 23.01 2.57 -20.95
N ILE A 11 21.78 2.92 -20.60
CA ILE A 11 20.79 3.51 -21.52
C ILE A 11 19.92 4.53 -20.78
N SER A 12 19.43 5.55 -21.49
CA SER A 12 18.46 6.49 -20.94
C SER A 12 17.03 5.96 -21.08
N ILE A 13 16.09 6.49 -20.29
CA ILE A 13 14.66 6.16 -20.42
C ILE A 13 14.14 6.47 -21.83
N ALA A 14 14.60 7.58 -22.42
CA ALA A 14 14.15 8.04 -23.73
C ALA A 14 14.55 7.09 -24.87
N ASP A 15 15.63 6.33 -24.70
CA ASP A 15 16.16 5.43 -25.73
C ASP A 15 15.57 4.01 -25.66
N ILE A 16 14.78 3.69 -24.63
CA ILE A 16 14.16 2.36 -24.44
C ILE A 16 13.35 1.91 -25.66
N PRO A 17 12.45 2.73 -26.26
CA PRO A 17 11.65 2.29 -27.40
C PRO A 17 12.51 1.98 -28.63
N ALA A 18 13.52 2.82 -28.90
CA ALA A 18 14.43 2.62 -30.02
C ALA A 18 15.28 1.35 -29.84
N MET A 19 15.76 1.10 -28.62
CA MET A 19 16.47 -0.13 -28.27
C MET A 19 15.59 -1.37 -28.46
N ALA A 20 14.34 -1.34 -28.00
CA ALA A 20 13.42 -2.46 -28.16
C ALA A 20 13.13 -2.75 -29.65
N ALA A 21 12.86 -1.71 -30.45
CA ALA A 21 12.61 -1.84 -31.88
C ALA A 21 13.84 -2.41 -32.63
N ASP A 22 15.05 -1.92 -32.33
CA ASP A 22 16.28 -2.44 -32.93
C ASP A 22 16.53 -3.91 -32.54
N ARG A 23 16.33 -4.28 -31.27
CA ARG A 23 16.45 -5.66 -30.81
C ARG A 23 15.43 -6.58 -31.48
N LYS A 24 14.19 -6.12 -31.65
CA LYS A 24 13.15 -6.87 -32.38
C LYS A 24 13.52 -7.07 -33.85
N ALA A 25 13.86 -5.98 -34.54
CA ALA A 25 14.23 -6.00 -35.96
C ALA A 25 15.47 -6.87 -36.21
N SER A 26 16.43 -6.85 -35.29
CA SER A 26 17.66 -7.64 -35.35
C SER A 26 17.48 -9.11 -34.89
N GLY A 27 16.26 -9.54 -34.57
CA GLY A 27 15.95 -10.93 -34.23
C GLY A 27 16.43 -11.38 -32.85
N TRP A 28 16.62 -10.46 -31.91
CA TRP A 28 16.94 -10.79 -30.53
C TRP A 28 15.71 -11.29 -29.78
N ARG A 29 15.91 -12.23 -28.87
CA ARG A 29 14.86 -12.70 -27.96
C ARG A 29 14.90 -11.88 -26.68
N PHE A 30 13.77 -11.26 -26.32
CA PHE A 30 13.59 -10.68 -25.00
C PHE A 30 13.69 -11.76 -23.89
N VAL A 31 14.37 -11.43 -22.80
CA VAL A 31 14.60 -12.35 -21.67
C VAL A 31 13.85 -11.89 -20.43
N GLN A 32 14.07 -10.65 -19.99
CA GLN A 32 13.49 -10.09 -18.76
C GLN A 32 13.64 -8.57 -18.70
N VAL A 33 12.86 -7.95 -17.82
CA VAL A 33 13.18 -6.67 -17.19
C VAL A 33 13.41 -6.94 -15.70
N LEU A 34 14.60 -6.64 -15.19
CA LEU A 34 14.94 -6.76 -13.77
C LEU A 34 14.89 -5.38 -13.13
N ALA A 35 14.12 -5.23 -12.05
CA ALA A 35 14.13 -4.04 -11.20
C ALA A 35 15.04 -4.26 -9.97
N VAL A 36 15.88 -3.26 -9.67
CA VAL A 36 16.78 -3.27 -8.51
C VAL A 36 16.55 -2.01 -7.70
N ASN A 37 16.20 -2.18 -6.43
CA ASN A 37 16.05 -1.05 -5.53
C ASN A 37 17.41 -0.56 -5.03
N THR A 38 17.69 0.73 -5.19
CA THR A 38 18.96 1.37 -4.79
C THR A 38 18.69 2.62 -3.94
N GLU A 39 19.76 3.21 -3.39
CA GLU A 39 19.65 4.49 -2.66
C GLU A 39 19.24 5.66 -3.58
N ASN A 40 19.53 5.57 -4.88
CA ASN A 40 19.30 6.62 -5.86
C ASN A 40 17.99 6.44 -6.66
N GLY A 41 17.19 5.41 -6.35
CA GLY A 41 16.00 5.06 -7.11
C GLY A 41 16.00 3.60 -7.57
N ILE A 42 15.17 3.28 -8.55
CA ILE A 42 15.05 1.92 -9.10
C ILE A 42 15.89 1.81 -10.37
N ASP A 43 16.84 0.89 -10.40
CA ASP A 43 17.52 0.55 -11.64
C ASP A 43 16.67 -0.48 -12.41
N LEU A 44 16.59 -0.33 -13.73
CA LEU A 44 15.95 -1.31 -14.62
C LEU A 44 16.99 -1.90 -15.56
N VAL A 45 16.99 -3.23 -15.69
CA VAL A 45 17.88 -3.95 -16.60
C VAL A 45 17.05 -4.71 -17.62
N TYR A 46 17.13 -4.30 -18.89
CA TYR A 46 16.48 -4.95 -20.01
C TYR A 46 17.45 -5.96 -20.64
N SER A 47 17.09 -7.24 -20.62
CA SER A 47 17.97 -8.32 -21.08
C SER A 47 17.47 -8.94 -22.39
N PHE A 48 18.38 -9.11 -23.36
CA PHE A 48 18.11 -9.72 -24.66
C PHE A 48 19.14 -10.78 -24.99
N MET A 49 18.71 -11.88 -25.60
CA MET A 49 19.60 -13.00 -25.95
C MET A 49 19.53 -13.35 -27.43
N LYS A 50 20.69 -13.59 -28.03
CA LYS A 50 20.84 -14.08 -29.41
C LYS A 50 22.18 -14.82 -29.56
N ASP A 51 22.17 -16.00 -30.18
CA ASP A 51 23.36 -16.76 -30.57
C ASP A 51 24.43 -17.00 -29.47
N GLY A 52 24.01 -17.08 -28.21
CA GLY A 52 24.88 -17.25 -27.04
C GLY A 52 25.38 -15.95 -26.41
N ALA A 53 24.99 -14.78 -26.94
CA ALA A 53 25.20 -13.48 -26.33
C ALA A 53 23.98 -13.03 -25.52
N LEU A 54 24.22 -12.49 -24.32
CA LEU A 54 23.23 -11.86 -23.45
C LEU A 54 23.59 -10.36 -23.27
N GLU A 55 22.85 -9.49 -23.95
CA GLU A 55 23.00 -8.05 -23.80
C GLU A 55 22.06 -7.51 -22.73
N ASN A 56 22.58 -6.66 -21.85
CA ASN A 56 21.83 -6.03 -20.77
C ASN A 56 21.93 -4.51 -20.88
N PHE A 57 20.79 -3.83 -21.00
CA PHE A 57 20.70 -2.38 -21.04
C PHE A 57 20.19 -1.86 -19.70
N LYS A 58 21.00 -1.06 -19.03
CA LYS A 58 20.74 -0.58 -17.66
C LYS A 58 20.28 0.88 -17.68
N VAL A 59 19.08 1.12 -17.17
CA VAL A 59 18.60 2.44 -16.77
C VAL A 59 18.85 2.58 -15.29
N GLU A 60 19.49 3.67 -14.86
CA GLU A 60 19.83 3.89 -13.46
C GLU A 60 18.92 4.94 -12.79
N GLY A 61 18.59 4.72 -11.53
CA GLY A 61 18.00 5.74 -10.66
C GLY A 61 16.60 6.22 -11.06
N VAL A 62 15.74 5.35 -11.60
CA VAL A 62 14.36 5.70 -11.94
C VAL A 62 13.60 6.11 -10.67
N THR A 63 12.99 7.28 -10.71
CA THR A 63 12.20 7.87 -9.61
C THR A 63 10.70 7.78 -9.88
N LYS A 64 9.88 8.31 -8.96
CA LYS A 64 8.42 8.36 -9.11
C LYS A 64 7.93 9.37 -10.15
N ASP A 65 8.77 10.38 -10.44
CA ASP A 65 8.43 11.44 -11.38
C ASP A 65 8.74 11.03 -12.83
N ASP A 66 9.57 9.99 -13.00
CA ASP A 66 9.90 9.43 -14.29
C ASP A 66 8.74 8.62 -14.87
N VAL A 67 8.66 8.62 -16.20
CA VAL A 67 7.69 7.83 -16.96
C VAL A 67 8.46 6.90 -17.88
N VAL A 68 8.42 5.61 -17.60
CA VAL A 68 9.12 4.58 -18.38
C VAL A 68 8.19 4.07 -19.48
N PRO A 69 8.56 4.16 -20.77
CA PRO A 69 7.75 3.59 -21.84
C PRO A 69 7.83 2.05 -21.82
N SER A 70 6.68 1.40 -22.01
CA SER A 70 6.59 -0.05 -22.17
C SER A 70 7.26 -0.50 -23.49
N ILE A 71 7.85 -1.69 -23.48
CA ILE A 71 8.36 -2.36 -24.68
C ILE A 71 7.39 -3.43 -25.21
N THR A 72 6.18 -3.54 -24.65
CA THR A 72 5.20 -4.58 -25.02
C THR A 72 4.72 -4.49 -26.47
N GLY A 73 4.82 -3.32 -27.10
CA GLY A 73 4.59 -3.14 -28.55
C GLY A 73 5.52 -4.00 -29.41
N GLU A 74 6.76 -4.22 -28.97
CA GLU A 74 7.76 -5.04 -29.67
C GLU A 74 7.83 -6.47 -29.09
N PHE A 75 7.73 -6.56 -27.77
CA PHE A 75 7.87 -7.80 -27.01
C PHE A 75 6.72 -7.95 -26.02
N LEU A 76 5.58 -8.48 -26.48
CA LEU A 76 4.39 -8.67 -25.64
C LEU A 76 4.71 -9.34 -24.29
N ALA A 77 5.61 -10.34 -24.27
CA ALA A 77 6.03 -11.04 -23.06
C ALA A 77 6.60 -10.14 -21.94
N ALA A 78 7.00 -8.90 -22.24
CA ALA A 78 7.46 -7.92 -21.25
C ALA A 78 6.37 -7.51 -20.25
N PHE A 79 5.07 -7.71 -20.59
CA PHE A 79 3.97 -7.26 -19.72
C PHE A 79 4.08 -7.83 -18.31
N VAL A 80 4.53 -9.08 -18.15
CA VAL A 80 4.71 -9.73 -16.84
C VAL A 80 5.71 -8.95 -15.99
N PHE A 81 6.86 -8.63 -16.57
CA PHE A 81 7.96 -7.95 -15.87
C PHE A 81 7.64 -6.48 -15.61
N GLU A 82 6.97 -5.81 -16.54
CA GLU A 82 6.59 -4.41 -16.39
C GLU A 82 5.51 -4.23 -15.31
N ASN A 83 4.50 -5.11 -15.28
CA ASN A 83 3.53 -5.13 -14.19
C ASN A 83 4.18 -5.51 -12.85
N GLU A 84 5.13 -6.45 -12.83
CA GLU A 84 5.89 -6.78 -11.62
C GLU A 84 6.68 -5.57 -11.10
N ALA A 85 7.40 -4.87 -11.97
CA ALA A 85 8.15 -3.66 -11.61
C ALA A 85 7.22 -2.55 -11.09
N HIS A 86 6.06 -2.40 -11.69
CA HIS A 86 5.02 -1.48 -11.22
C HIS A 86 4.51 -1.87 -9.82
N ASP A 87 4.11 -3.12 -9.60
CA ASP A 87 3.48 -3.55 -8.36
C ASP A 87 4.47 -3.61 -7.19
N LEU A 88 5.65 -4.20 -7.43
CA LEU A 88 6.63 -4.51 -6.39
C LEU A 88 7.53 -3.31 -6.05
N PHE A 89 7.85 -2.48 -7.04
CA PHE A 89 8.79 -1.36 -6.90
C PHE A 89 8.13 0.01 -7.12
N GLY A 90 6.94 0.04 -7.72
CA GLY A 90 6.21 1.28 -7.98
C GLY A 90 6.83 2.12 -9.09
N VAL A 91 7.44 1.45 -10.08
CA VAL A 91 7.93 2.09 -11.29
C VAL A 91 6.73 2.51 -12.13
N ASN A 92 6.70 3.76 -12.59
CA ASN A 92 5.63 4.28 -13.42
C ASN A 92 5.90 3.94 -14.89
N ILE A 93 5.42 2.77 -15.32
CA ILE A 93 5.51 2.29 -16.70
C ILE A 93 4.21 2.63 -17.45
N LYS A 94 4.32 3.16 -18.67
CA LYS A 94 3.17 3.55 -19.51
C LYS A 94 3.06 2.71 -20.77
N ASP A 95 1.82 2.61 -21.25
CA ASP A 95 1.44 1.93 -22.50
C ASP A 95 1.73 0.42 -22.50
N ILE A 96 1.59 -0.23 -21.34
CA ILE A 96 1.66 -1.70 -21.24
C ILE A 96 0.45 -2.30 -21.97
N ALA A 97 0.70 -3.16 -22.95
CA ALA A 97 -0.36 -3.77 -23.77
C ALA A 97 -1.37 -4.60 -22.95
N ILE A 98 -0.91 -5.26 -21.88
CA ILE A 98 -1.75 -5.97 -20.90
C ILE A 98 -1.42 -5.39 -19.52
N ASP A 99 -2.12 -4.31 -19.16
CA ASP A 99 -1.93 -3.59 -17.91
C ASP A 99 -2.93 -4.06 -16.83
N PHE A 100 -2.41 -4.46 -15.68
CA PHE A 100 -3.22 -4.85 -14.51
C PHE A 100 -3.48 -3.67 -13.56
N GLY A 101 -2.92 -2.48 -13.84
CA GLY A 101 -3.18 -1.24 -13.13
C GLY A 101 -2.83 -1.30 -11.63
N GLY A 102 -1.77 -2.02 -11.27
CA GLY A 102 -1.40 -2.23 -9.85
C GLY A 102 -1.94 -3.50 -9.22
N ASN A 103 -2.56 -4.41 -9.99
CA ASN A 103 -3.23 -5.61 -9.49
C ASN A 103 -2.68 -6.90 -10.13
N PHE A 104 -1.44 -6.89 -10.59
CA PHE A 104 -0.78 -8.10 -11.08
C PHE A 104 -0.47 -9.05 -9.92
N TYR A 105 -0.10 -8.50 -8.76
CA TYR A 105 0.01 -9.25 -7.50
C TYR A 105 -1.03 -8.82 -6.45
N ALA A 106 -1.49 -9.80 -5.67
CA ALA A 106 -2.27 -9.55 -4.46
C ALA A 106 -1.35 -9.15 -3.29
N LEU A 107 -0.93 -7.88 -3.24
CA LEU A 107 0.02 -7.39 -2.24
C LEU A 107 -0.66 -6.98 -0.93
N SER A 108 -0.04 -7.32 0.20
CA SER A 108 -0.47 -6.90 1.54
C SER A 108 -0.02 -5.47 1.90
N GLN A 109 0.91 -4.92 1.12
CA GLN A 109 1.44 -3.56 1.26
C GLN A 109 1.88 -3.02 -0.10
N LYS A 110 1.78 -1.71 -0.28
CA LYS A 110 2.26 -1.03 -1.49
C LYS A 110 3.77 -1.21 -1.62
N GLU A 111 4.28 -1.47 -2.83
CA GLU A 111 5.71 -1.41 -3.18
C GLU A 111 6.64 -2.09 -2.15
N PRO A 112 6.47 -3.39 -1.89
CA PRO A 112 7.18 -4.11 -0.84
C PRO A 112 8.70 -4.19 -1.05
N MET A 113 9.18 -4.08 -2.30
CA MET A 113 10.60 -4.24 -2.63
C MET A 113 11.41 -2.94 -2.47
N THR A 114 10.78 -1.85 -1.99
CA THR A 114 11.43 -0.54 -1.82
C THR A 114 12.02 -0.28 -0.43
N ILE A 115 11.96 -1.26 0.48
CA ILE A 115 12.40 -1.10 1.88
C ILE A 115 13.87 -1.51 2.01
N ILE A 116 14.78 -0.53 2.15
CA ILE A 116 16.24 -0.74 2.17
C ILE A 116 16.78 -0.84 3.60
N SER A 117 16.08 -0.28 4.60
CA SER A 117 16.54 -0.30 6.00
C SER A 117 15.43 -0.48 7.04
N PRO A 118 15.76 -0.94 8.27
CA PRO A 118 14.83 -0.98 9.40
C PRO A 118 14.23 0.39 9.73
N ALA A 119 15.00 1.48 9.52
CA ALA A 119 14.53 2.84 9.75
C ALA A 119 13.43 3.24 8.75
N GLN A 120 13.60 2.92 7.47
CA GLN A 120 12.57 3.13 6.45
C GLN A 120 11.32 2.31 6.73
N LEU A 121 11.47 1.05 7.16
CA LEU A 121 10.36 0.20 7.58
C LEU A 121 9.58 0.83 8.73
N ALA A 122 10.28 1.28 9.78
CA ALA A 122 9.66 1.92 10.95
C ALA A 122 8.95 3.23 10.58
N ALA A 123 9.52 4.04 9.69
CA ALA A 123 8.89 5.26 9.18
C ALA A 123 7.59 4.96 8.41
N ARG A 124 7.60 3.92 7.56
CA ARG A 124 6.43 3.49 6.78
C ARG A 124 5.31 2.97 7.69
N GLU A 125 5.65 2.15 8.69
CA GLU A 125 4.69 1.67 9.68
C GLU A 125 4.08 2.80 10.52
N LYS A 126 4.89 3.80 10.91
CA LYS A 126 4.39 5.00 11.59
C LYS A 126 3.44 5.79 10.70
N ALA A 127 3.80 6.00 9.43
CA ALA A 127 2.94 6.69 8.46
C ALA A 127 1.61 5.96 8.25
N LYS A 128 1.64 4.62 8.15
CA LYS A 128 0.44 3.77 8.02
C LYS A 128 -0.50 3.91 9.23
N LYS A 129 0.05 3.88 10.46
CA LYS A 129 -0.73 4.10 11.69
C LYS A 129 -1.36 5.48 11.75
N LEU A 130 -0.62 6.52 11.35
CA LEU A 130 -1.13 7.90 11.30
C LEU A 130 -2.23 8.06 10.25
N ALA A 131 -2.04 7.49 9.06
CA ALA A 131 -3.05 7.51 7.99
C ALA A 131 -4.33 6.76 8.41
N ALA A 132 -4.21 5.59 9.03
CA ALA A 132 -5.36 4.84 9.55
C ALA A 132 -6.11 5.62 10.64
N ALA A 133 -5.39 6.28 11.56
CA ALA A 133 -6.00 7.12 12.59
C ALA A 133 -6.72 8.34 11.99
N LYS A 134 -6.14 8.96 10.94
CA LYS A 134 -6.76 10.07 10.22
C LYS A 134 -8.03 9.61 9.47
N ALA A 135 -7.95 8.54 8.71
CA ALA A 135 -9.10 7.96 8.01
C ALA A 135 -10.23 7.55 8.97
N ALA A 136 -9.90 6.99 10.14
CA ALA A 136 -10.89 6.68 11.16
C ALA A 136 -11.56 7.93 11.77
N LYS A 137 -10.83 9.04 11.91
CA LYS A 137 -11.40 10.32 12.34
C LYS A 137 -12.27 10.94 11.25
N GLU A 138 -11.83 10.91 10.00
CA GLU A 138 -12.60 11.43 8.85
C GLU A 138 -13.87 10.61 8.61
N ALA A 139 -13.82 9.29 8.73
CA ALA A 139 -15.02 8.43 8.67
C ALA A 139 -16.02 8.75 9.80
N LYS A 140 -15.53 9.05 11.02
CA LYS A 140 -16.38 9.49 12.14
C LYS A 140 -16.96 10.89 11.92
N ALA A 141 -16.23 11.78 11.26
CA ALA A 141 -16.70 13.13 10.93
C ALA A 141 -17.74 13.08 9.79
N ALA A 142 -17.53 12.27 8.76
CA ALA A 142 -18.46 12.06 7.65
C ALA A 142 -19.75 11.34 8.09
N ALA A 143 -19.68 10.47 9.10
CA ALA A 143 -20.85 9.88 9.74
C ALA A 143 -21.59 10.86 10.70
N GLY A 144 -21.08 12.08 10.87
CA GLY A 144 -21.52 13.06 11.86
C GLY A 144 -22.53 14.12 11.38
N GLU A 145 -22.94 14.13 10.10
CA GLU A 145 -23.88 15.15 9.58
C GLU A 145 -25.35 14.70 9.51
N GLY A 146 -25.73 13.62 10.20
CA GLY A 146 -27.12 13.12 10.21
C GLY A 146 -27.76 12.86 11.57
N ALA A 147 -27.10 13.18 12.69
CA ALA A 147 -27.52 12.68 14.01
C ALA A 147 -27.53 13.74 15.12
N SER A 148 -27.96 14.97 14.83
CA SER A 148 -28.11 15.98 15.89
C SER A 148 -29.37 15.81 16.76
N GLU A 149 -30.25 14.85 16.52
CA GLU A 149 -31.48 14.68 17.34
C GLU A 149 -31.74 13.28 17.93
N ALA A 150 -30.88 12.28 17.70
CA ALA A 150 -31.10 10.89 18.18
C ALA A 150 -30.08 10.43 19.25
N SER A 151 -29.42 11.35 19.95
CA SER A 151 -28.20 11.05 20.72
C SER A 151 -28.40 10.37 22.09
N GLU A 152 -29.63 10.22 22.57
CA GLU A 152 -29.91 9.56 23.86
C GLU A 152 -30.41 8.11 23.69
N SER A 153 -31.20 7.79 22.66
CA SER A 153 -31.75 6.44 22.48
C SER A 153 -30.69 5.43 22.00
N SER A 154 -29.70 5.88 21.22
CA SER A 154 -28.64 5.00 20.71
C SER A 154 -27.66 4.57 21.78
N LYS A 155 -27.35 5.43 22.76
CA LYS A 155 -26.44 5.09 23.88
C LYS A 155 -27.04 4.07 24.84
N ALA A 156 -28.36 4.11 25.04
CA ALA A 156 -29.07 3.11 25.84
C ALA A 156 -29.09 1.73 25.16
N ALA A 157 -29.40 1.69 23.85
CA ALA A 157 -29.45 0.46 23.07
C ALA A 157 -28.07 -0.23 22.94
N ASP A 158 -27.00 0.56 22.77
CA ASP A 158 -25.62 0.02 22.65
C ASP A 158 -25.08 -0.53 23.99
N MET A 159 -25.55 0.02 25.12
CA MET A 159 -25.20 -0.48 26.45
C MET A 159 -25.95 -1.77 26.78
N GLU A 160 -27.23 -1.87 26.38
CA GLU A 160 -28.06 -3.06 26.58
C GLU A 160 -27.60 -4.25 25.71
N ALA A 161 -27.22 -4.01 24.46
CA ALA A 161 -26.64 -5.03 23.59
C ALA A 161 -25.32 -5.60 24.15
N LYS A 162 -24.48 -4.76 24.78
CA LYS A 162 -23.23 -5.20 25.43
C LYS A 162 -23.46 -5.94 26.73
N LEU A 163 -24.54 -5.65 27.45
CA LEU A 163 -24.97 -6.39 28.64
C LEU A 163 -25.58 -7.75 28.29
N ALA A 164 -26.24 -7.88 27.13
CA ALA A 164 -26.82 -9.13 26.64
C ALA A 164 -25.76 -10.10 26.04
N ALA A 165 -24.65 -9.56 25.53
CA ALA A 165 -23.52 -10.35 25.03
C ALA A 165 -22.50 -10.78 26.11
N MET A 166 -22.72 -10.38 27.38
CA MET A 166 -21.88 -10.77 28.52
C MET A 166 -22.44 -11.99 29.25
N ASP A 167 -21.54 -12.78 29.84
CA ASP A 167 -21.88 -13.89 30.73
C ASP A 167 -22.85 -13.44 31.85
N PRO A 168 -23.90 -14.21 32.20
CA PRO A 168 -24.97 -13.78 33.11
C PRO A 168 -24.49 -13.28 34.47
N GLU A 169 -23.43 -13.87 35.04
CA GLU A 169 -22.87 -13.42 36.32
C GLU A 169 -22.16 -12.07 36.20
N LYS A 170 -21.48 -11.83 35.06
CA LYS A 170 -20.79 -10.57 34.79
C LYS A 170 -21.79 -9.45 34.50
N ALA A 171 -22.86 -9.75 33.78
CA ALA A 171 -23.94 -8.79 33.51
C ALA A 171 -24.62 -8.35 34.82
N ALA A 172 -24.91 -9.27 35.74
CA ALA A 172 -25.49 -8.95 37.04
C ALA A 172 -24.57 -8.05 37.89
N LYS A 173 -23.26 -8.34 37.90
CA LYS A 173 -22.27 -7.53 38.63
C LYS A 173 -22.12 -6.12 38.06
N VAL A 174 -22.17 -5.96 36.75
CA VAL A 174 -22.10 -4.66 36.08
C VAL A 174 -23.37 -3.83 36.34
N ARG A 175 -24.56 -4.45 36.29
CA ARG A 175 -25.82 -3.77 36.64
C ARG A 175 -25.83 -3.30 38.09
N ALA A 176 -25.43 -4.15 39.03
CA ALA A 176 -25.34 -3.79 40.45
C ALA A 176 -24.33 -2.66 40.71
N ALA A 177 -23.17 -2.67 40.03
CA ALA A 177 -22.17 -1.61 40.15
C ALA A 177 -22.66 -0.26 39.60
N MET A 178 -23.40 -0.28 38.50
CA MET A 178 -24.00 0.91 37.89
C MET A 178 -25.10 1.49 38.78
N GLU A 179 -25.96 0.66 39.35
CA GLU A 179 -27.03 1.10 40.24
C GLU A 179 -26.47 1.67 41.55
N ALA A 180 -25.41 1.06 42.10
CA ALA A 180 -24.70 1.60 43.27
C ALA A 180 -24.02 2.94 42.95
N LYS A 181 -23.46 3.10 41.75
CA LYS A 181 -22.84 4.35 41.30
C LYS A 181 -23.89 5.45 41.07
N ALA A 182 -25.06 5.10 40.53
CA ALA A 182 -26.17 6.02 40.35
C ALA A 182 -26.74 6.49 41.71
N ARG A 183 -26.87 5.59 42.69
CA ARG A 183 -27.26 5.95 44.06
C ARG A 183 -26.24 6.85 44.75
N LYS A 184 -24.93 6.61 44.55
CA LYS A 184 -23.88 7.49 45.07
C LYS A 184 -23.88 8.87 44.41
N ALA A 185 -24.09 8.92 43.09
CA ALA A 185 -24.19 10.18 42.36
C ALA A 185 -25.44 10.99 42.78
N ALA A 186 -26.58 10.32 43.00
CA ALA A 186 -27.79 10.95 43.51
C ALA A 186 -27.64 11.46 44.95
N ALA A 187 -26.92 10.71 45.80
CA ALA A 187 -26.61 11.14 47.16
C ALA A 187 -25.66 12.35 47.20
N GLN A 188 -24.63 12.37 46.35
CA GLN A 188 -23.72 13.52 46.22
C GLN A 188 -24.43 14.77 45.68
N ALA A 189 -25.29 14.62 44.67
CA ALA A 189 -26.07 15.74 44.16
C ALA A 189 -27.08 16.31 45.19
N ALA A 190 -27.55 15.47 46.13
CA ALA A 190 -28.43 15.92 47.21
C ALA A 190 -27.68 16.61 48.37
N ASP A 191 -26.41 16.25 48.61
CA ASP A 191 -25.54 16.92 49.59
C ASP A 191 -25.05 18.28 49.06
N ASP A 192 -24.69 18.37 47.78
CA ASP A 192 -24.25 19.61 47.14
C ASP A 192 -25.38 20.66 47.06
N ALA A 193 -26.64 20.24 47.04
CA ALA A 193 -27.81 21.12 47.06
C ALA A 193 -28.15 21.68 48.47
N LYS A 194 -27.53 21.16 49.55
CA LYS A 194 -27.76 21.62 50.93
C LYS A 194 -26.60 22.46 51.51
N GLY A 195 -25.48 22.61 50.80
CA GLY A 195 -24.30 23.34 51.26
C GLY A 195 -24.19 24.79 50.79
N GLY A 196 -25.18 25.31 50.08
CA GLY A 196 -25.21 26.68 49.55
C GLY A 196 -26.40 27.47 50.07
N GLU A 197 -26.37 27.83 51.35
CA GLU A 197 -27.18 28.91 51.94
C GLU A 197 -26.26 29.87 52.70
#